data_AF-A0A645D8Z5-F1
#
_entry.id   AF-A0A645D8Z5-F1
#
_cell.length_a   1.000
_cell.length_b   1.000
_cell.length_c   1.000
_cell.angle_alpha   90.00
_cell.angle_beta   90.00
_cell.angle_gamma   90.00
#
_symmetry.space_group_name_H-M   'P 1'
#
loop_
_entity.id
_entity.type
_entity.pdbx_description
1 polymer ?
#
loop_
_entity_poly.entity_id
_entity_poly.type
_entity_poly.pdbx_seq_one_letter_code
_entity_poly.pdbx_strand_id
1 'polypeptide(L)'
;MVKQQTGSDKVNLAFISLGGTIGNVYLAKYCNPDDINRIVFAAAAVNGSNLLGDMMKGAVTLDDPKALYNDVLPNMLKLLSEDNLWLGYLGNILMRFIPNKVFSDFLTELTQRVLNEVTGNIMYNCPSMWALVPSNEYKELSAKLISDPAHAALKAKTDAYYEIQKNASERIKQYVANGMDIFVVSGYNLQLPGLVDSYALSSDNIIQSTSTSLGAVLAPAGEALPEDYVPVIDESYISPDRNVDAGAGALPDRTWFVKNQSHLKLQLAVDDTIELCVQILTNKSITDSRVHNGGYPQFNSYRNLVPLKYNLHIIEKLTQQQLDSYSDATRAELQSVYNAGQDVIKQKVWDDSYIAVEKQLETLLDSLGLVYQNTGVNNKPDTKITITKVLSELCNKTCGAHDFYSFF
;
A
#
# COMPACT_ATOMS: atom_id res chain seq x y z
N MET A 1 -19.22 -15.82 -18.56
CA MET A 1 -19.86 -14.65 -19.19
C MET A 1 -18.87 -13.83 -20.03
N VAL A 2 -17.68 -13.47 -19.54
CA VAL A 2 -16.67 -12.69 -20.32
C VAL A 2 -16.21 -13.38 -21.61
N LYS A 3 -15.73 -14.64 -21.55
CA LYS A 3 -15.29 -15.41 -22.73
C LYS A 3 -16.33 -15.43 -23.86
N GLN A 4 -17.59 -15.68 -23.51
CA GLN A 4 -18.70 -15.69 -24.46
C GLN A 4 -18.98 -14.31 -25.07
N GLN A 5 -18.89 -13.25 -24.26
CA GLN A 5 -19.12 -11.87 -24.72
C GLN A 5 -18.02 -11.37 -25.65
N THR A 6 -16.76 -11.73 -25.39
CA THR A 6 -15.61 -11.28 -26.17
C THR A 6 -15.22 -12.23 -27.30
N GLY A 7 -15.82 -13.43 -27.33
CA GLY A 7 -15.42 -14.50 -28.25
C GLY A 7 -14.01 -15.05 -27.97
N SER A 8 -13.51 -14.90 -26.74
CA SER A 8 -12.14 -15.29 -26.37
C SER A 8 -12.09 -16.67 -25.71
N ASP A 9 -11.09 -17.47 -26.06
CA ASP A 9 -10.88 -18.82 -25.50
C ASP A 9 -10.33 -18.81 -24.07
N LYS A 10 -9.57 -17.77 -23.71
CA LYS A 10 -8.93 -17.66 -22.39
C LYS A 10 -9.05 -16.24 -21.85
N VAL A 11 -8.94 -16.11 -20.53
CA VAL A 11 -8.94 -14.81 -19.84
C VAL A 11 -7.64 -14.56 -19.08
N ASN A 12 -7.33 -13.28 -18.91
CA ASN A 12 -6.32 -12.79 -17.99
C ASN A 12 -7.00 -12.35 -16.69
N LEU A 13 -6.41 -12.68 -15.54
CA LEU A 13 -6.96 -12.29 -14.23
C LEU A 13 -5.92 -11.50 -13.43
N ALA A 14 -6.37 -10.38 -12.86
CA ALA A 14 -5.62 -9.61 -11.88
C ALA A 14 -6.34 -9.67 -10.53
N PHE A 15 -5.64 -10.15 -9.51
CA PHE A 15 -6.13 -10.17 -8.13
C PHE A 15 -5.36 -9.13 -7.33
N ILE A 16 -6.03 -8.04 -6.94
CA ILE A 16 -5.41 -6.90 -6.25
C ILE A 16 -5.95 -6.81 -4.83
N SER A 17 -5.08 -6.61 -3.83
CA SER A 17 -5.49 -6.44 -2.43
C SER A 17 -6.34 -7.62 -1.91
N LEU A 18 -7.53 -7.36 -1.37
CA LEU A 18 -8.52 -8.36 -0.97
C LEU A 18 -8.86 -9.35 -2.09
N GLY A 19 -8.66 -8.98 -3.36
CA GLY A 19 -8.76 -9.88 -4.51
C GLY A 19 -7.91 -11.14 -4.37
N GLY A 20 -6.83 -11.13 -3.58
CA GLY A 20 -6.06 -12.34 -3.25
C GLY A 20 -6.91 -13.43 -2.59
N THR A 21 -7.84 -13.05 -1.71
CA THR A 21 -8.77 -13.99 -1.06
C THR A 21 -9.73 -14.63 -2.07
N ILE A 22 -10.17 -13.84 -3.06
CA ILE A 22 -11.02 -14.33 -4.17
C ILE A 22 -10.20 -15.25 -5.08
N GLY A 23 -8.96 -14.88 -5.38
CA GLY A 23 -8.03 -15.69 -6.17
C GLY A 23 -7.75 -17.05 -5.53
N ASN A 24 -7.58 -17.10 -4.20
CA ASN A 24 -7.44 -18.33 -3.45
C ASN A 24 -8.62 -19.27 -3.65
N VAL A 25 -9.85 -18.75 -3.50
CA VAL A 25 -11.07 -19.54 -3.67
C VAL A 25 -11.26 -19.96 -5.12
N TYR A 26 -11.00 -19.05 -6.07
CA TYR A 26 -11.06 -19.35 -7.50
C TYR A 26 -10.14 -20.52 -7.86
N LEU A 27 -8.86 -20.43 -7.48
CA LEU A 27 -7.87 -21.49 -7.73
C LEU A 27 -8.21 -22.80 -7.05
N ALA A 28 -8.84 -22.77 -5.88
CA ALA A 28 -9.18 -23.98 -5.14
C ALA A 28 -10.44 -24.70 -5.64
N LYS A 29 -11.43 -23.95 -6.15
CA LYS A 29 -12.78 -24.51 -6.40
C LYS A 29 -13.26 -24.41 -7.84
N TYR A 30 -12.76 -23.44 -8.61
CA TYR A 30 -13.38 -23.04 -9.88
C TYR A 30 -12.40 -22.95 -11.04
N CYS A 31 -11.10 -22.94 -10.78
CA CYS A 31 -10.09 -22.78 -11.80
C CYS A 31 -10.09 -23.97 -12.76
N ASN A 32 -10.22 -23.66 -14.04
CA ASN A 32 -9.94 -24.55 -15.14
C ASN A 32 -8.74 -23.98 -15.91
N PRO A 33 -7.56 -24.65 -15.90
CA PRO A 33 -6.36 -24.16 -16.58
C PRO A 33 -6.57 -23.84 -18.07
N ASP A 34 -7.48 -24.54 -18.74
CA ASP A 34 -7.79 -24.31 -20.15
C ASP A 34 -8.53 -23.00 -20.40
N ASP A 35 -9.13 -22.39 -19.37
CA ASP A 35 -9.81 -21.10 -19.47
C ASP A 35 -8.89 -19.91 -19.15
N ILE A 36 -7.68 -20.17 -18.65
CA ILE A 36 -6.77 -19.13 -18.13
C ILE A 36 -5.56 -18.97 -19.04
N ASN A 37 -5.29 -17.73 -19.42
CA ASN A 37 -4.07 -17.35 -20.12
C ASN A 37 -2.98 -16.96 -19.11
N ARG A 38 -3.22 -15.94 -18.27
CA ARG A 38 -2.27 -15.49 -17.23
C ARG A 38 -2.98 -14.95 -16.00
N ILE A 39 -2.34 -15.08 -14.84
CA ILE A 39 -2.78 -14.51 -13.56
C ILE A 39 -1.69 -13.64 -12.98
N VAL A 40 -2.05 -12.47 -12.45
CA VAL A 40 -1.17 -11.65 -11.60
C VAL A 40 -1.82 -11.39 -10.25
N PHE A 41 -1.08 -11.62 -9.17
CA PHE A 41 -1.41 -11.20 -7.81
C PHE A 41 -0.62 -9.92 -7.50
N ALA A 42 -1.30 -8.79 -7.30
CA ALA A 42 -0.65 -7.50 -7.06
C ALA A 42 -1.04 -6.97 -5.68
N ALA A 43 -0.06 -6.80 -4.79
CA ALA A 43 -0.30 -6.43 -3.38
C ALA A 43 -1.44 -7.26 -2.75
N ALA A 44 -1.49 -8.55 -3.08
CA ALA A 44 -2.66 -9.38 -2.83
C ALA A 44 -2.61 -10.04 -1.44
N ALA A 45 -3.73 -10.06 -0.73
CA ALA A 45 -3.86 -10.63 0.61
C ALA A 45 -3.93 -12.18 0.60
N VAL A 46 -2.93 -12.85 0.01
CA VAL A 46 -2.97 -14.30 -0.19
C VAL A 46 -2.95 -15.07 1.13
N ASN A 47 -2.15 -14.62 2.11
CA ASN A 47 -2.15 -15.15 3.47
C ASN A 47 -2.68 -14.12 4.49
N GLY A 48 -3.60 -13.24 4.07
CA GLY A 48 -4.17 -12.21 4.94
C GLY A 48 -3.19 -11.09 5.31
N SER A 49 -3.51 -10.34 6.36
CA SER A 49 -2.74 -9.21 6.87
C SER A 49 -2.59 -9.27 8.40
N ASN A 50 -1.36 -9.13 8.88
CA ASN A 50 -1.04 -9.08 10.30
C ASN A 50 -1.69 -7.89 11.02
N LEU A 51 -1.93 -6.78 10.31
CA LEU A 51 -2.74 -5.67 10.82
C LEU A 51 -4.11 -6.17 11.28
N LEU A 52 -4.80 -6.98 10.47
CA LEU A 52 -6.11 -7.52 10.84
C LEU A 52 -5.99 -8.58 11.95
N GLY A 53 -4.94 -9.39 11.94
CA GLY A 53 -4.65 -10.34 13.03
C GLY A 53 -4.52 -9.64 14.38
N ASP A 54 -3.70 -8.59 14.45
CA ASP A 54 -3.45 -7.83 15.67
C ASP A 54 -4.70 -7.06 16.13
N MET A 55 -5.46 -6.47 15.21
CA MET A 55 -6.74 -5.83 15.54
C MET A 55 -7.74 -6.83 16.14
N MET A 56 -7.82 -8.06 15.62
CA MET A 56 -8.69 -9.12 16.15
C MET A 56 -8.23 -9.63 17.52
N LYS A 57 -6.93 -9.57 17.83
CA LYS A 57 -6.40 -9.88 19.17
C LYS A 57 -6.75 -8.81 20.20
N GLY A 58 -7.12 -7.61 19.75
CA GLY A 58 -7.15 -6.41 20.58
C GLY A 58 -5.74 -5.88 20.87
N ALA A 59 -4.74 -6.30 20.11
CA ALA A 59 -3.35 -5.84 20.18
C ALA A 59 -3.21 -4.50 19.43
N VAL A 60 -4.03 -3.54 19.84
CA VAL A 60 -3.96 -2.15 19.37
C VAL A 60 -3.39 -1.32 20.50
N THR A 61 -2.15 -0.86 20.33
CA THR A 61 -1.49 0.00 21.31
C THR A 61 -1.66 1.45 20.90
N LEU A 62 -2.06 2.29 21.86
CA LEU A 62 -2.02 3.75 21.72
C LEU A 62 -0.82 4.35 22.49
N ASP A 63 0.11 3.49 22.89
CA ASP A 63 1.25 3.85 23.73
C ASP A 63 2.30 4.68 22.97
N ASP A 64 2.11 4.91 21.66
CA ASP A 64 2.81 5.95 20.91
C ASP A 64 1.94 7.22 20.81
N PRO A 65 2.24 8.26 21.62
CA PRO A 65 1.56 9.54 21.55
C PRO A 65 1.60 10.15 20.15
N LYS A 66 2.65 9.94 19.35
CA LYS A 66 2.71 10.52 18.01
C LYS A 66 1.70 9.89 17.07
N ALA A 67 1.59 8.56 17.05
CA ALA A 67 0.59 7.85 16.24
C ALA A 67 -0.84 8.20 16.68
N LEU A 68 -1.08 8.30 17.99
CA LEU A 68 -2.37 8.69 18.54
C LEU A 68 -2.81 10.09 18.08
N TYR A 69 -1.92 11.09 18.16
CA TYR A 69 -2.25 12.49 17.85
C TYR A 69 -2.19 12.84 16.37
N ASN A 70 -1.30 12.20 15.60
CA ASN A 70 -1.10 12.54 14.19
C ASN A 70 -1.93 11.66 13.24
N ASP A 71 -2.22 10.42 13.64
CA ASP A 71 -2.84 9.44 12.74
C ASP A 71 -4.22 8.99 13.23
N VAL A 72 -4.36 8.59 14.51
CA VAL A 72 -5.60 8.02 15.04
C VAL A 72 -6.68 9.10 15.27
N LEU A 73 -6.38 10.12 16.09
CA LEU A 73 -7.34 11.19 16.41
C LEU A 73 -7.82 11.97 15.17
N PRO A 74 -6.96 12.41 14.24
CA PRO A 74 -7.40 13.16 13.06
C PRO A 74 -8.23 12.33 12.09
N ASN A 75 -7.86 11.06 11.84
CA ASN A 75 -8.61 10.20 10.92
C ASN A 75 -9.93 9.69 11.52
N MET A 76 -10.00 9.49 12.84
CA MET A 76 -11.25 9.14 13.52
C MET A 76 -12.22 10.31 13.62
N LEU A 77 -11.74 11.53 13.89
CA LEU A 77 -12.59 12.72 13.89
C LEU A 77 -13.09 13.08 12.48
N LYS A 78 -12.30 12.75 11.44
CA LYS A 78 -12.73 12.82 10.03
C LYS A 78 -13.87 11.85 9.72
N LEU A 79 -13.91 10.69 10.37
CA LEU A 79 -15.00 9.70 10.23
C LEU A 79 -16.32 10.18 10.86
N LEU A 80 -16.26 11.06 11.85
CA LEU A 80 -17.42 11.55 12.60
C LEU A 80 -18.10 12.78 11.97
N SER A 81 -17.39 13.54 11.11
CA SER A 81 -18.01 14.60 10.31
C SER A 81 -17.12 15.01 9.15
N GLU A 82 -17.56 14.72 7.91
CA GLU A 82 -16.85 15.12 6.68
C GLU A 82 -16.73 16.65 6.51
N ASP A 83 -17.58 17.43 7.19
CA ASP A 83 -17.68 18.89 7.03
C ASP A 83 -16.92 19.75 8.08
N ASN A 84 -16.27 19.15 9.09
CA ASN A 84 -15.70 19.93 10.21
C ASN A 84 -14.27 19.55 10.62
N LEU A 85 -13.36 19.46 9.65
CA LEU A 85 -11.92 19.33 9.88
C LEU A 85 -11.33 20.34 10.90
N TRP A 86 -11.91 21.54 11.03
CA TRP A 86 -11.50 22.55 12.01
C TRP A 86 -11.87 22.19 13.47
N LEU A 87 -12.92 21.40 13.71
CA LEU A 87 -13.27 20.88 15.03
C LEU A 87 -12.26 19.85 15.52
N GLY A 88 -11.62 19.10 14.62
CA GLY A 88 -10.54 18.19 14.96
C GLY A 88 -9.28 18.92 15.47
N TYR A 89 -8.90 20.01 14.81
CA TYR A 89 -7.79 20.86 15.27
C TYR A 89 -8.15 21.67 16.54
N LEU A 90 -9.40 22.12 16.69
CA LEU A 90 -9.89 22.75 17.93
C LEU A 90 -9.96 21.76 19.09
N GLY A 91 -10.38 20.52 18.84
CA GLY A 91 -10.33 19.41 19.80
C GLY A 91 -8.90 19.16 20.26
N ASN A 92 -7.93 19.15 19.34
CA ASN A 92 -6.51 18.99 19.68
C ASN A 92 -5.98 20.11 20.61
N ILE A 93 -6.51 21.33 20.48
CA ILE A 93 -6.19 22.46 21.38
C ILE A 93 -6.90 22.29 22.74
N LEU A 94 -8.19 21.93 22.75
CA LEU A 94 -9.01 21.79 23.96
C LEU A 94 -8.60 20.58 24.83
N MET A 95 -8.18 19.49 24.20
CA MET A 95 -7.72 18.25 24.86
C MET A 95 -6.43 18.46 25.67
N ARG A 96 -5.66 19.52 25.40
CA ARG A 96 -4.45 19.90 26.16
C ARG A 96 -4.74 20.59 27.50
N PHE A 97 -5.99 20.98 27.76
CA PHE A 97 -6.43 21.59 29.03
C PHE A 97 -7.19 20.60 29.93
N ILE A 98 -7.37 19.36 29.49
CA ILE A 98 -8.00 18.30 30.26
C ILE A 98 -6.93 17.66 31.16
N PRO A 99 -7.18 17.45 32.48
CA PRO A 99 -6.24 16.77 33.34
C PRO A 99 -5.83 15.39 32.77
N ASN A 100 -4.53 15.08 32.76
CA ASN A 100 -3.95 13.88 32.11
C ASN A 100 -4.68 12.58 32.42
N LYS A 101 -5.11 12.38 33.67
CA LYS A 101 -5.86 11.19 34.08
C LYS A 101 -7.22 11.10 33.38
N VAL A 102 -7.98 12.20 33.33
CA VAL A 102 -9.30 12.26 32.69
C VAL A 102 -9.18 12.07 31.18
N PHE A 103 -8.10 12.57 30.58
CA PHE A 103 -7.84 12.41 29.15
C PHE A 103 -7.38 11.00 28.77
N SER A 104 -6.46 10.40 29.54
CA SER A 104 -6.02 9.01 29.36
C SER A 104 -7.16 8.03 29.59
N ASP A 105 -7.97 8.24 30.64
CA ASP A 105 -9.15 7.41 30.91
C ASP A 105 -10.19 7.56 29.79
N PHE A 106 -10.42 8.77 29.28
CA PHE A 106 -11.31 9.03 28.15
C PHE A 106 -10.81 8.40 26.85
N LEU A 107 -9.53 8.52 26.52
CA LEU A 107 -8.96 7.90 25.31
C LEU A 107 -8.94 6.38 25.42
N THR A 108 -8.63 5.84 26.60
CA THR A 108 -8.71 4.39 26.84
C THR A 108 -10.14 3.91 26.69
N GLU A 109 -11.12 4.60 27.29
CA GLU A 109 -12.53 4.23 27.18
C GLU A 109 -13.08 4.41 25.77
N LEU A 110 -12.72 5.50 25.08
CA LEU A 110 -13.15 5.79 23.71
C LEU A 110 -12.53 4.83 22.71
N THR A 111 -11.23 4.56 22.83
CA THR A 111 -10.55 3.57 21.98
C THR A 111 -11.07 2.18 22.27
N GLN A 112 -11.30 1.82 23.54
CA GLN A 112 -11.94 0.55 23.86
C GLN A 112 -13.35 0.47 23.27
N ARG A 113 -14.14 1.56 23.28
CA ARG A 113 -15.48 1.59 22.66
C ARG A 113 -15.41 1.49 21.14
N VAL A 114 -14.52 2.21 20.48
CA VAL A 114 -14.33 2.17 19.03
C VAL A 114 -13.79 0.81 18.61
N LEU A 115 -12.80 0.27 19.32
CA LEU A 115 -12.33 -1.09 19.11
C LEU A 115 -13.48 -2.06 19.32
N ASN A 116 -14.25 -1.98 20.40
CA ASN A 116 -15.39 -2.87 20.63
C ASN A 116 -16.48 -2.75 19.54
N GLU A 117 -16.80 -1.55 19.05
CA GLU A 117 -17.80 -1.36 17.98
C GLU A 117 -17.28 -1.79 16.61
N VAL A 118 -16.05 -1.41 16.24
CA VAL A 118 -15.46 -1.78 14.95
C VAL A 118 -15.10 -3.27 14.93
N THR A 119 -14.48 -3.81 15.98
CA THR A 119 -14.17 -5.24 16.06
C THR A 119 -15.46 -6.06 16.20
N GLY A 120 -16.38 -5.69 17.08
CA GLY A 120 -17.62 -6.42 17.34
C GLY A 120 -18.63 -6.39 16.19
N ASN A 121 -18.92 -5.22 15.63
CA ASN A 121 -19.97 -5.09 14.61
C ASN A 121 -19.45 -5.28 13.18
N ILE A 122 -18.20 -4.90 12.89
CA ILE A 122 -17.67 -4.89 11.51
C ILE A 122 -16.69 -6.05 11.28
N MET A 123 -15.77 -6.32 12.21
CA MET A 123 -14.74 -7.33 11.98
C MET A 123 -15.21 -8.75 12.28
N TYR A 124 -15.73 -9.02 13.48
CA TYR A 124 -16.12 -10.38 13.88
C TYR A 124 -17.24 -10.91 13.01
N ASN A 125 -18.24 -10.09 12.68
CA ASN A 125 -19.43 -10.55 11.96
C ASN A 125 -19.27 -10.58 10.43
N CYS A 126 -18.10 -10.27 9.90
CA CYS A 126 -17.83 -10.22 8.46
C CYS A 126 -16.88 -11.34 8.01
N PRO A 127 -17.36 -12.35 7.23
CA PRO A 127 -16.51 -13.42 6.71
C PRO A 127 -15.30 -12.91 5.90
N SER A 128 -15.44 -11.77 5.22
CA SER A 128 -14.34 -11.17 4.44
C SER A 128 -13.22 -10.63 5.32
N MET A 129 -13.52 -10.17 6.55
CA MET A 129 -12.49 -9.75 7.51
C MET A 129 -11.75 -10.97 8.07
N TRP A 130 -12.47 -12.06 8.33
CA TRP A 130 -11.84 -13.34 8.68
C TRP A 130 -10.97 -13.91 7.56
N ALA A 131 -11.30 -13.66 6.29
CA ALA A 131 -10.47 -14.06 5.16
C ALA A 131 -9.13 -13.30 5.09
N LEU A 132 -9.02 -12.17 5.81
CA LEU A 132 -7.79 -11.39 5.96
C LEU A 132 -7.01 -11.76 7.22
N VAL A 133 -7.53 -12.61 8.11
CA VAL A 133 -6.74 -13.10 9.25
C VAL A 133 -5.64 -14.03 8.72
N PRO A 134 -4.37 -13.84 9.13
CA PRO A 134 -3.30 -14.74 8.75
C PRO A 134 -3.60 -16.19 9.16
N SER A 135 -3.32 -17.14 8.25
CA SER A 135 -3.71 -18.53 8.47
C SER A 135 -3.08 -19.17 9.72
N ASN A 136 -1.90 -18.71 10.12
CA ASN A 136 -1.23 -19.15 11.36
C ASN A 136 -1.95 -18.69 12.64
N GLU A 137 -2.77 -17.64 12.58
CA GLU A 137 -3.50 -17.09 13.73
C GLU A 137 -4.98 -17.49 13.75
N TYR A 138 -5.53 -17.88 12.60
CA TYR A 138 -6.96 -18.14 12.42
C TYR A 138 -7.55 -19.12 13.45
N LYS A 139 -6.88 -20.24 13.72
CA LYS A 139 -7.42 -21.28 14.62
C LYS A 139 -7.60 -20.77 16.04
N GLU A 140 -6.62 -20.04 16.56
CA GLU A 140 -6.67 -19.48 17.91
C GLU A 140 -7.75 -18.39 18.00
N LEU A 141 -7.75 -17.45 17.05
CA LEU A 141 -8.70 -16.34 17.03
C LEU A 141 -10.15 -16.81 16.86
N SER A 142 -10.40 -17.75 15.93
CA SER A 142 -11.76 -18.26 15.69
C SER A 142 -12.30 -19.06 16.87
N ALA A 143 -11.43 -19.80 17.58
CA ALA A 143 -11.81 -20.50 18.81
C ALA A 143 -12.14 -19.54 19.96
N LYS A 144 -11.50 -18.37 19.99
CA LYS A 144 -11.73 -17.35 21.04
C LYS A 144 -12.96 -16.47 20.76
N LEU A 145 -13.17 -16.07 19.50
CA LEU A 145 -14.07 -14.96 19.16
C LEU A 145 -15.40 -15.38 18.54
N ILE A 146 -15.47 -16.54 17.87
CA ILE A 146 -16.65 -16.97 17.08
C ILE A 146 -16.98 -18.46 17.28
N SER A 147 -16.62 -19.04 18.42
CA SER A 147 -16.90 -20.45 18.74
C SER A 147 -18.28 -20.69 19.33
N ASP A 148 -19.00 -19.63 19.71
CA ASP A 148 -20.31 -19.74 20.33
C ASP A 148 -21.41 -20.10 19.31
N PRO A 149 -22.56 -20.63 19.77
CA PRO A 149 -23.64 -21.06 18.89
C PRO A 149 -24.20 -19.97 17.97
N ALA A 150 -24.15 -18.69 18.36
CA ALA A 150 -24.69 -17.61 17.53
C ALA A 150 -23.85 -17.38 16.27
N HIS A 151 -22.54 -17.66 16.33
CA HIS A 151 -21.61 -17.51 15.21
C HIS A 151 -21.37 -18.81 14.43
N ALA A 152 -22.08 -19.91 14.70
CA ALA A 152 -21.82 -21.21 14.06
C ALA A 152 -21.81 -21.17 12.51
N ALA A 153 -22.74 -20.43 11.90
CA ALA A 153 -22.81 -20.29 10.44
C ALA A 153 -21.66 -19.46 9.86
N LEU A 154 -21.21 -18.43 10.59
CA LEU A 154 -20.03 -17.65 10.23
C LEU A 154 -18.79 -18.54 10.34
N LYS A 155 -18.61 -19.22 11.48
CA LYS A 155 -17.47 -20.10 11.72
C LYS A 155 -17.33 -21.18 10.65
N ALA A 156 -18.43 -21.79 10.21
CA ALA A 156 -18.41 -22.76 9.13
C ALA A 156 -17.86 -22.17 7.81
N LYS A 157 -18.21 -20.92 7.48
CA LYS A 157 -17.70 -20.22 6.30
C LYS A 157 -16.21 -19.91 6.42
N THR A 158 -15.79 -19.44 7.58
CA THR A 158 -14.40 -19.04 7.83
C THR A 158 -13.49 -20.26 7.94
N ASP A 159 -13.96 -21.38 8.53
CA ASP A 159 -13.24 -22.66 8.56
C ASP A 159 -13.03 -23.20 7.14
N ALA A 160 -14.07 -23.14 6.31
CA ALA A 160 -13.98 -23.56 4.92
C ALA A 160 -12.98 -22.70 4.11
N TYR A 161 -12.88 -21.40 4.39
CA TYR A 161 -11.89 -20.54 3.75
C TYR A 161 -10.47 -20.76 4.31
N TYR A 162 -10.33 -20.97 5.62
CA TYR A 162 -9.04 -21.28 6.25
C TYR A 162 -8.36 -22.49 5.61
N GLU A 163 -9.12 -23.56 5.35
CA GLU A 163 -8.61 -24.75 4.66
C GLU A 163 -8.07 -24.46 3.25
N ILE A 164 -8.64 -23.45 2.58
CA ILE A 164 -8.17 -22.97 1.27
C ILE A 164 -6.92 -22.12 1.43
N GLN A 165 -6.94 -21.15 2.35
CA GLN A 165 -5.90 -20.14 2.54
C GLN A 165 -4.58 -20.77 3.00
N LYS A 166 -4.61 -21.66 3.99
CA LYS A 166 -3.39 -22.30 4.53
C LYS A 166 -2.58 -23.09 3.49
N ASN A 167 -3.24 -23.49 2.40
CA ASN A 167 -2.65 -24.26 1.30
C ASN A 167 -2.47 -23.41 0.02
N ALA A 168 -2.69 -22.09 0.09
CA ALA A 168 -2.72 -21.23 -1.09
C ALA A 168 -1.39 -21.18 -1.84
N SER A 169 -0.28 -20.93 -1.14
CA SER A 169 1.05 -20.84 -1.75
C SER A 169 1.46 -22.15 -2.43
N GLU A 170 1.25 -23.28 -1.77
CA GLU A 170 1.57 -24.60 -2.33
C GLU A 170 0.69 -24.92 -3.55
N ARG A 171 -0.61 -24.60 -3.50
CA ARG A 171 -1.51 -24.77 -4.64
C ARG A 171 -1.08 -23.90 -5.84
N ILE A 172 -0.72 -22.64 -5.60
CA ILE A 172 -0.23 -21.74 -6.64
C ILE A 172 1.05 -22.31 -7.27
N LYS A 173 1.98 -22.78 -6.45
CA LYS A 173 3.21 -23.44 -6.91
C LYS A 173 2.92 -24.66 -7.78
N GLN A 174 1.96 -25.49 -7.40
CA GLN A 174 1.53 -26.66 -8.18
C GLN A 174 0.91 -26.28 -9.53
N TYR A 175 0.08 -25.23 -9.58
CA TYR A 175 -0.46 -24.74 -10.86
C TYR A 175 0.64 -24.25 -11.80
N VAL A 176 1.63 -23.53 -11.28
CA VAL A 176 2.79 -23.09 -12.09
C VAL A 176 3.61 -24.29 -12.57
N ALA A 177 3.87 -25.28 -11.70
CA ALA A 177 4.55 -26.51 -12.09
C ALA A 177 3.80 -27.30 -13.19
N ASN A 178 2.47 -27.19 -13.21
CA ASN A 178 1.61 -27.78 -14.24
C ASN A 178 1.43 -26.88 -15.49
N GLY A 179 2.24 -25.83 -15.65
CA GLY A 179 2.31 -25.02 -16.86
C GLY A 179 1.40 -23.79 -16.89
N MET A 180 0.74 -23.44 -15.78
CA MET A 180 0.02 -22.16 -15.70
C MET A 180 0.98 -20.98 -15.51
N ASP A 181 0.66 -19.87 -16.17
CA ASP A 181 1.36 -18.60 -15.98
C ASP A 181 0.72 -17.80 -14.83
N ILE A 182 1.32 -17.88 -13.64
CA ILE A 182 0.92 -17.12 -12.45
C ILE A 182 2.11 -16.28 -11.97
N PHE A 183 1.87 -15.00 -11.71
CA PHE A 183 2.88 -14.01 -11.35
C PHE A 183 2.48 -13.20 -10.11
N VAL A 184 3.45 -12.56 -9.49
CA VAL A 184 3.27 -11.77 -8.27
C VAL A 184 3.97 -10.41 -8.40
N VAL A 185 3.33 -9.35 -7.92
CA VAL A 185 3.93 -8.02 -7.73
C VAL A 185 3.68 -7.60 -6.28
N SER A 186 4.76 -7.45 -5.51
CA SER A 186 4.74 -7.21 -4.05
C SER A 186 5.40 -5.87 -3.71
N GLY A 187 4.74 -5.06 -2.88
CA GLY A 187 5.35 -3.88 -2.26
C GLY A 187 6.11 -4.26 -1.00
N TYR A 188 7.19 -3.54 -0.67
CA TYR A 188 7.96 -3.78 0.56
C TYR A 188 8.58 -2.49 1.14
N ASN A 189 9.18 -2.61 2.31
CA ASN A 189 9.94 -1.58 3.05
C ASN A 189 9.09 -0.46 3.68
N LEU A 190 7.77 -0.58 3.73
CA LEU A 190 6.92 0.28 4.55
C LEU A 190 6.51 -0.43 5.84
N GLN A 191 6.32 0.33 6.91
CA GLN A 191 5.75 -0.18 8.16
C GLN A 191 4.24 -0.34 8.03
N LEU A 192 3.69 -1.35 8.72
CA LEU A 192 2.27 -1.40 9.03
C LEU A 192 1.92 -0.23 9.98
N PRO A 193 0.64 0.13 10.18
CA PRO A 193 0.27 1.22 11.07
C PRO A 193 0.87 1.02 12.47
N GLY A 194 1.47 2.07 13.04
CA GLY A 194 2.18 2.02 14.33
C GLY A 194 1.33 1.66 15.56
N LEU A 195 0.03 1.45 15.36
CA LEU A 195 -0.94 1.08 16.39
C LEU A 195 -1.04 -0.44 16.61
N VAL A 196 -0.36 -1.27 15.83
CA VAL A 196 -0.38 -2.74 15.98
C VAL A 196 0.99 -3.31 16.30
N ASP A 197 1.04 -4.43 17.02
CA ASP A 197 2.29 -5.08 17.43
C ASP A 197 3.21 -5.42 16.25
N SER A 198 2.64 -5.77 15.11
CA SER A 198 3.38 -6.09 13.88
C SER A 198 3.87 -4.88 13.07
N TYR A 199 3.78 -3.64 13.59
CA TYR A 199 4.11 -2.42 12.84
C TYR A 199 5.48 -2.43 12.15
N ALA A 200 6.49 -3.06 12.78
CA ALA A 200 7.86 -3.08 12.31
C ALA A 200 8.08 -3.98 11.06
N LEU A 201 7.14 -4.87 10.74
CA LEU A 201 7.27 -5.76 9.57
C LEU A 201 7.34 -4.94 8.27
N SER A 202 8.19 -5.41 7.34
CA SER A 202 8.19 -4.90 5.97
C SER A 202 6.87 -5.24 5.28
N SER A 203 6.24 -4.21 4.72
CA SER A 203 4.88 -4.23 4.18
C SER A 203 4.71 -3.21 3.06
N ASP A 204 3.49 -3.17 2.51
CA ASP A 204 3.00 -2.07 1.66
C ASP A 204 2.20 -1.02 2.45
N ASN A 205 2.36 -0.96 3.77
CA ASN A 205 1.58 -0.18 4.76
C ASN A 205 0.24 -0.80 5.17
N ILE A 206 -0.28 -1.82 4.49
CA ILE A 206 -1.55 -2.49 4.86
C ILE A 206 -1.37 -4.00 5.01
N ILE A 207 -0.54 -4.62 4.19
CA ILE A 207 -0.29 -6.05 4.16
C ILE A 207 1.22 -6.28 4.20
N GLN A 208 1.68 -7.07 5.16
CA GLN A 208 3.05 -7.52 5.27
C GLN A 208 3.49 -8.24 4.00
N SER A 209 4.70 -7.94 3.54
CA SER A 209 5.19 -8.37 2.24
C SER A 209 5.38 -9.88 2.16
N THR A 210 5.58 -10.57 3.29
CA THR A 210 5.63 -12.05 3.34
C THR A 210 4.31 -12.67 2.83
N SER A 211 3.17 -12.02 3.06
CA SER A 211 1.87 -12.46 2.53
C SER A 211 1.71 -12.14 1.05
N THR A 212 2.06 -10.92 0.64
CA THR A 212 1.87 -10.47 -0.76
C THR A 212 2.86 -11.10 -1.74
N SER A 213 4.01 -11.58 -1.26
CA SER A 213 5.07 -12.24 -2.04
C SER A 213 5.00 -13.78 -2.02
N LEU A 214 3.95 -14.36 -1.43
CA LEU A 214 3.83 -15.82 -1.25
C LEU A 214 4.97 -16.45 -0.43
N GLY A 215 5.47 -15.73 0.59
CA GLY A 215 6.38 -16.29 1.58
C GLY A 215 7.86 -15.92 1.40
N ALA A 216 8.20 -14.86 0.67
CA ALA A 216 9.56 -14.34 0.70
C ALA A 216 9.96 -13.96 2.14
N VAL A 217 11.26 -13.98 2.43
CA VAL A 217 11.79 -13.52 3.72
C VAL A 217 12.16 -12.06 3.60
N LEU A 218 11.78 -11.25 4.58
CA LEU A 218 12.08 -9.83 4.63
C LEU A 218 12.61 -9.42 5.99
N ALA A 219 13.59 -8.53 6.00
CA ALA A 219 13.97 -7.77 7.19
C ALA A 219 12.85 -6.78 7.58
N PRO A 220 12.83 -6.27 8.83
CA PRO A 220 11.94 -5.18 9.21
C PRO A 220 12.02 -3.98 8.27
N ALA A 221 10.97 -3.16 8.24
CA ALA A 221 10.92 -1.98 7.36
C ALA A 221 12.05 -0.99 7.72
N GLY A 222 12.85 -0.60 6.72
CA GLY A 222 14.02 0.26 6.91
C GLY A 222 15.30 -0.47 7.32
N GLU A 223 15.24 -1.79 7.52
CA GLU A 223 16.38 -2.63 7.89
C GLU A 223 16.84 -3.54 6.75
N ALA A 224 17.98 -4.19 6.94
CA ALA A 224 18.53 -5.19 6.03
C ALA A 224 18.59 -6.55 6.73
N LEU A 225 18.58 -7.63 5.95
CA LEU A 225 18.86 -8.97 6.43
C LEU A 225 20.27 -8.98 7.07
N PRO A 226 20.47 -9.76 8.15
CA PRO A 226 21.76 -9.86 8.82
C PRO A 226 22.93 -10.13 7.85
N GLU A 227 24.13 -9.68 8.22
CA GLU A 227 25.31 -9.91 7.38
C GLU A 227 25.63 -11.41 7.20
N ASP A 228 25.30 -12.23 8.21
CA ASP A 228 25.47 -13.68 8.21
C ASP A 228 24.23 -14.44 7.69
N TYR A 229 23.23 -13.73 7.14
CA TYR A 229 22.07 -14.36 6.51
C TYR A 229 22.50 -15.19 5.29
N VAL A 230 22.03 -16.44 5.23
CA VAL A 230 22.29 -17.35 4.11
C VAL A 230 21.07 -17.34 3.18
N PRO A 231 21.21 -16.91 1.91
CA PRO A 231 20.11 -16.94 0.94
C PRO A 231 19.52 -18.34 0.79
N VAL A 232 18.20 -18.44 0.65
CA VAL A 232 17.49 -19.72 0.49
C VAL A 232 17.89 -20.43 -0.82
N ILE A 233 18.16 -19.66 -1.87
CA ILE A 233 18.65 -20.19 -3.16
C ILE A 233 20.09 -19.75 -3.40
N ASP A 234 20.29 -18.47 -3.71
CA ASP A 234 21.61 -17.84 -3.90
C ASP A 234 21.49 -16.30 -3.81
N GLU A 235 22.64 -15.61 -3.82
CA GLU A 235 22.73 -14.14 -3.71
C GLU A 235 21.96 -13.38 -4.81
N SER A 236 21.67 -13.99 -5.97
CA SER A 236 20.91 -13.31 -7.04
C SER A 236 19.44 -13.07 -6.68
N TYR A 237 18.93 -13.72 -5.63
CA TYR A 237 17.57 -13.52 -5.10
C TYR A 237 17.51 -12.50 -3.96
N ILE A 238 18.65 -11.96 -3.53
CA ILE A 238 18.70 -10.93 -2.50
C ILE A 238 18.51 -9.56 -3.14
N SER A 239 17.63 -8.74 -2.57
CA SER A 239 17.42 -7.37 -3.07
C SER A 239 18.71 -6.53 -2.92
N PRO A 240 18.93 -5.51 -3.77
CA PRO A 240 20.13 -4.69 -3.70
C PRO A 240 20.35 -3.98 -2.35
N ASP A 241 19.26 -3.68 -1.63
CA ASP A 241 19.29 -3.11 -0.28
C ASP A 241 19.33 -4.16 0.84
N ARG A 242 19.45 -5.45 0.47
CA ARG A 242 19.44 -6.61 1.35
C ARG A 242 18.20 -6.73 2.24
N ASN A 243 17.07 -6.07 1.94
CA ASN A 243 15.85 -6.23 2.73
C ASN A 243 15.14 -7.56 2.43
N VAL A 244 15.18 -8.04 1.19
CA VAL A 244 14.36 -9.17 0.70
C VAL A 244 15.23 -10.33 0.28
N ASP A 245 14.88 -11.55 0.71
CA ASP A 245 15.24 -12.79 0.03
C ASP A 245 14.02 -13.32 -0.73
N ALA A 246 14.02 -13.08 -2.04
CA ALA A 246 12.97 -13.52 -2.95
C ALA A 246 12.93 -15.04 -3.10
N GLY A 247 14.06 -15.73 -2.89
CA GLY A 247 14.25 -17.16 -3.09
C GLY A 247 13.43 -18.01 -2.11
N ALA A 248 13.06 -17.44 -0.96
CA ALA A 248 12.18 -18.09 0.00
C ALA A 248 10.70 -18.17 -0.46
N GLY A 249 10.29 -17.30 -1.39
CA GLY A 249 8.91 -17.24 -1.86
C GLY A 249 8.49 -18.45 -2.68
N ALA A 250 7.19 -18.70 -2.78
CA ALA A 250 6.68 -19.85 -3.55
C ALA A 250 6.96 -19.76 -5.06
N LEU A 251 7.10 -18.54 -5.60
CA LEU A 251 7.30 -18.24 -7.01
C LEU A 251 8.47 -17.25 -7.23
N PRO A 252 9.71 -17.61 -6.87
CA PRO A 252 10.79 -16.63 -6.73
C PRO A 252 11.18 -16.02 -8.09
N ASP A 253 11.14 -16.80 -9.18
CA ASP A 253 11.40 -16.34 -10.55
C ASP A 253 10.21 -15.58 -11.19
N ARG A 254 9.05 -15.54 -10.53
CA ARG A 254 7.82 -14.93 -11.07
C ARG A 254 7.26 -13.84 -10.16
N THR A 255 8.10 -13.32 -9.28
CA THR A 255 7.76 -12.27 -8.32
C THR A 255 8.60 -11.03 -8.59
N TRP A 256 7.94 -9.88 -8.71
CA TRP A 256 8.55 -8.55 -8.75
C TRP A 256 8.30 -7.85 -7.41
N PHE A 257 9.31 -7.12 -6.94
CA PHE A 257 9.28 -6.35 -5.71
C PHE A 257 9.42 -4.87 -6.00
N VAL A 258 8.53 -4.05 -5.43
CA VAL A 258 8.55 -2.59 -5.57
C VAL A 258 8.77 -1.95 -4.20
N LYS A 259 9.98 -1.44 -3.98
CA LYS A 259 10.38 -0.79 -2.73
C LYS A 259 9.55 0.45 -2.48
N ASN A 260 9.09 0.64 -1.25
CA ASN A 260 8.30 1.80 -0.81
C ASN A 260 6.96 2.00 -1.55
N GLN A 261 6.46 0.99 -2.28
CA GLN A 261 5.12 1.04 -2.86
C GLN A 261 4.08 0.91 -1.75
N SER A 262 3.33 2.00 -1.51
CA SER A 262 2.19 1.97 -0.60
C SER A 262 0.97 1.33 -1.26
N HIS A 263 0.27 0.49 -0.51
CA HIS A 263 -1.00 -0.13 -0.88
C HIS A 263 -2.03 0.92 -1.34
N LEU A 264 -2.09 2.04 -0.63
CA LEU A 264 -3.01 3.15 -0.87
C LEU A 264 -2.58 4.07 -2.00
N LYS A 265 -1.45 3.78 -2.66
CA LYS A 265 -0.92 4.58 -3.79
C LYS A 265 -0.84 3.78 -5.09
N LEU A 266 -1.39 2.57 -5.14
CA LEU A 266 -1.44 1.79 -6.38
C LEU A 266 -2.17 2.55 -7.51
N GLN A 267 -3.20 3.32 -7.18
CA GLN A 267 -3.92 4.18 -8.13
C GLN A 267 -3.12 5.41 -8.58
N LEU A 268 -2.05 5.78 -7.85
CA LEU A 268 -1.12 6.84 -8.26
C LEU A 268 0.04 6.27 -9.08
N ALA A 269 0.31 4.96 -8.96
CA ALA A 269 1.34 4.22 -9.67
C ALA A 269 0.79 3.53 -10.93
N VAL A 270 -0.10 4.19 -11.68
CA VAL A 270 -0.74 3.59 -12.85
C VAL A 270 0.29 3.26 -13.93
N ASP A 271 1.24 4.16 -14.16
CA ASP A 271 2.26 4.05 -15.22
C ASP A 271 3.45 3.17 -14.83
N ASP A 272 3.55 2.82 -13.55
CA ASP A 272 4.62 1.98 -13.02
C ASP A 272 4.03 0.61 -12.63
N THR A 273 3.64 0.44 -11.36
CA THR A 273 3.23 -0.85 -10.80
C THR A 273 2.01 -1.47 -11.50
N ILE A 274 1.00 -0.68 -11.85
CA ILE A 274 -0.18 -1.21 -12.57
C ILE A 274 0.16 -1.53 -14.01
N GLU A 275 0.92 -0.68 -14.70
CA GLU A 275 1.40 -0.96 -16.06
C GLU A 275 2.26 -2.24 -16.08
N LEU A 276 3.13 -2.46 -15.09
CA LEU A 276 3.84 -3.74 -14.95
C LEU A 276 2.85 -4.92 -14.86
N CYS A 277 1.79 -4.82 -14.07
CA CYS A 277 0.77 -5.87 -14.00
C CYS A 277 0.09 -6.10 -15.37
N VAL A 278 -0.24 -5.03 -16.09
CA VAL A 278 -0.83 -5.10 -17.44
C VAL A 278 0.14 -5.75 -18.43
N GLN A 279 1.42 -5.36 -18.40
CA GLN A 279 2.47 -5.92 -19.24
C GLN A 279 2.69 -7.40 -18.96
N ILE A 280 2.71 -7.83 -17.69
CA ILE A 280 2.80 -9.25 -17.32
C ILE A 280 1.65 -10.06 -17.95
N LEU A 281 0.43 -9.52 -17.92
CA LEU A 281 -0.76 -10.19 -18.44
C LEU A 281 -0.83 -10.21 -19.98
N THR A 282 -0.33 -9.18 -20.64
CA THR A 282 -0.53 -8.96 -22.09
C THR A 282 0.71 -9.27 -22.93
N ASN A 283 1.92 -9.06 -22.39
CA ASN A 283 3.18 -9.29 -23.08
C ASN A 283 3.74 -10.67 -22.73
N LYS A 284 3.57 -11.62 -23.66
CA LYS A 284 4.00 -13.01 -23.48
C LYS A 284 5.51 -13.21 -23.30
N SER A 285 6.33 -12.25 -23.72
CA SER A 285 7.77 -12.31 -23.52
C SER A 285 8.18 -12.16 -22.05
N ILE A 286 7.32 -11.57 -21.21
CA ILE A 286 7.55 -11.50 -19.76
C ILE A 286 7.19 -12.85 -19.16
N THR A 287 8.19 -13.55 -18.64
CA THR A 287 8.02 -14.88 -18.04
C THR A 287 8.81 -15.06 -16.75
N ASP A 288 9.85 -14.27 -16.54
CA ASP A 288 10.80 -14.46 -15.45
C ASP A 288 11.35 -13.10 -15.00
N SER A 289 11.21 -12.79 -13.72
CA SER A 289 11.60 -11.52 -13.12
C SER A 289 13.11 -11.34 -13.01
N ARG A 290 13.89 -12.43 -13.01
CA ARG A 290 15.36 -12.42 -12.86
C ARG A 290 16.11 -12.19 -14.17
N VAL A 291 15.51 -12.52 -15.31
CA VAL A 291 16.16 -12.36 -16.63
C VAL A 291 15.76 -11.05 -17.32
N HIS A 292 14.92 -10.24 -16.68
CA HIS A 292 14.51 -8.91 -17.16
C HIS A 292 13.87 -8.94 -18.57
N ASN A 293 13.18 -10.03 -18.94
CA ASN A 293 12.64 -10.23 -20.30
C ASN A 293 11.44 -9.35 -20.69
N GLY A 294 11.07 -8.39 -19.83
CA GLY A 294 10.16 -7.27 -20.13
C GLY A 294 10.79 -5.88 -20.02
N GLY A 295 12.06 -5.80 -19.63
CA GLY A 295 12.74 -4.57 -19.22
C GLY A 295 12.50 -4.15 -17.75
N TYR A 296 11.67 -4.89 -17.02
CA TYR A 296 11.41 -4.66 -15.59
C TYR A 296 12.29 -5.55 -14.72
N PRO A 297 13.15 -5.00 -13.85
CA PRO A 297 13.96 -5.78 -12.92
C PRO A 297 13.13 -6.42 -11.82
N GLN A 298 13.61 -7.53 -11.26
CA GLN A 298 12.98 -8.19 -10.10
C GLN A 298 12.77 -7.23 -8.92
N PHE A 299 13.73 -6.32 -8.70
CA PHE A 299 13.67 -5.29 -7.67
C PHE A 299 13.63 -3.91 -8.31
N ASN A 300 12.57 -3.17 -8.03
CA ASN A 300 12.34 -1.80 -8.49
C ASN A 300 12.00 -0.91 -7.28
N SER A 301 12.00 0.41 -7.47
CA SER A 301 11.55 1.37 -6.45
C SER A 301 10.29 2.11 -6.88
N TYR A 302 9.43 2.45 -5.92
CA TYR A 302 8.26 3.28 -6.16
C TYR A 302 8.65 4.69 -6.59
N ARG A 303 7.94 5.23 -7.57
CA ARG A 303 8.05 6.64 -7.99
C ARG A 303 6.66 7.28 -7.98
N ASN A 304 6.57 8.52 -7.52
CA ASN A 304 5.34 9.30 -7.63
C ASN A 304 5.46 10.25 -8.81
N LEU A 305 4.97 9.83 -9.99
CA LEU A 305 5.06 10.62 -11.22
C LEU A 305 3.92 11.64 -11.39
N VAL A 306 3.01 11.76 -10.41
CA VAL A 306 1.88 12.70 -10.50
C VAL A 306 2.32 14.16 -10.69
N PRO A 307 3.28 14.70 -9.90
CA PRO A 307 3.71 16.09 -10.09
C PRO A 307 4.43 16.29 -11.42
N LEU A 308 5.37 15.42 -11.78
CA LEU A 308 6.01 15.41 -13.10
C LEU A 308 4.99 15.47 -14.24
N LYS A 309 3.99 14.58 -14.24
CA LYS A 309 2.94 14.53 -15.28
C LYS A 309 2.09 15.78 -15.33
N TYR A 310 1.72 16.31 -14.17
CA TYR A 310 0.97 17.55 -14.09
C TYR A 310 1.73 18.70 -14.76
N ASN A 311 3.03 18.79 -14.48
CA ASN A 311 3.89 19.81 -15.06
C ASN A 311 4.13 19.62 -16.57
N LEU A 312 4.26 18.38 -17.04
CA LEU A 312 4.33 18.09 -18.48
C LEU A 312 3.05 18.52 -19.21
N HIS A 313 1.89 18.31 -18.60
CA HIS A 313 0.60 18.74 -19.15
C HIS A 313 0.47 20.27 -19.25
N ILE A 314 1.14 21.03 -18.37
CA ILE A 314 1.22 22.49 -18.50
C ILE A 314 1.94 22.87 -19.80
N ILE A 315 3.07 22.21 -20.11
CA ILE A 315 3.81 22.43 -21.36
C ILE A 315 2.94 22.10 -22.57
N GLU A 316 2.24 20.95 -22.55
CA GLU A 316 1.38 20.51 -23.66
C GLU A 316 0.22 21.48 -23.96
N LYS A 317 -0.17 22.29 -22.97
CA LYS A 317 -1.22 23.31 -23.10
C LYS A 317 -0.73 24.68 -23.56
N LEU A 318 0.57 24.89 -23.71
CA LEU A 318 1.10 26.16 -24.20
C LEU A 318 0.62 26.42 -25.63
N THR A 319 0.01 27.57 -25.85
CA THR A 319 -0.39 27.99 -27.19
C THR A 319 0.85 28.39 -28.01
N GLN A 320 0.75 28.33 -29.34
CA GLN A 320 1.81 28.80 -30.22
C GLN A 320 2.19 30.26 -29.93
N GLN A 321 1.20 31.11 -29.61
CA GLN A 321 1.44 32.51 -29.23
C GLN A 321 2.28 32.64 -27.95
N GLN A 322 2.02 31.80 -26.93
CA GLN A 322 2.84 31.80 -25.71
C GLN A 322 4.25 31.31 -26.01
N LEU A 323 4.39 30.24 -26.78
CA LEU A 323 5.70 29.73 -27.19
C LEU A 323 6.51 30.79 -27.94
N ASP A 324 5.89 31.49 -28.88
CA ASP A 324 6.52 32.56 -29.67
C ASP A 324 6.91 33.79 -28.83
N SER A 325 6.35 33.94 -27.62
CA SER A 325 6.74 35.00 -26.68
C SER A 325 8.04 34.69 -25.92
N TYR A 326 8.49 33.43 -25.92
CA TYR A 326 9.71 33.00 -25.23
C TYR A 326 10.94 33.04 -26.13
N SER A 327 12.13 33.19 -25.53
CA SER A 327 13.40 33.15 -26.25
C SER A 327 13.67 31.76 -26.86
N ASP A 328 14.50 31.70 -27.92
CA ASP A 328 14.91 30.43 -28.52
C ASP A 328 15.56 29.48 -27.51
N ALA A 329 16.36 30.02 -26.58
CA ALA A 329 16.98 29.25 -25.50
C ALA A 329 15.91 28.65 -24.57
N THR A 330 14.93 29.44 -24.16
CA THR A 330 13.80 28.97 -23.32
C THR A 330 12.97 27.90 -24.02
N ARG A 331 12.66 28.08 -25.31
CA ARG A 331 11.92 27.07 -26.09
C ARG A 331 12.69 25.76 -26.21
N ALA A 332 14.00 25.84 -26.43
CA ALA A 332 14.87 24.66 -26.49
C ALA A 332 14.93 23.95 -25.13
N GLU A 333 15.01 24.71 -24.03
CA GLU A 333 15.00 24.16 -22.67
C GLU A 333 13.67 23.49 -22.33
N LEU A 334 12.53 24.13 -22.62
CA LEU A 334 11.19 23.54 -22.47
C LEU A 334 11.08 22.20 -23.20
N GLN A 335 11.52 22.14 -24.45
CA GLN A 335 11.49 20.90 -25.23
C GLN A 335 12.41 19.83 -24.64
N SER A 336 13.61 20.22 -24.20
CA SER A 336 14.58 19.30 -23.60
C SER A 336 14.03 18.68 -22.31
N VAL A 337 13.50 19.49 -21.41
CA VAL A 337 12.96 19.01 -20.12
C VAL A 337 11.66 18.23 -20.32
N TYR A 338 10.83 18.63 -21.29
CA TYR A 338 9.65 17.85 -21.69
C TYR A 338 10.05 16.45 -22.16
N ASN A 339 11.04 16.35 -23.06
CA ASN A 339 11.53 15.06 -23.54
C ASN A 339 12.11 14.20 -22.41
N ALA A 340 12.91 14.79 -21.52
CA ALA A 340 13.44 14.08 -20.35
C ALA A 340 12.33 13.55 -19.44
N GLY A 341 11.27 14.33 -19.19
CA GLY A 341 10.11 13.88 -18.41
C GLY A 341 9.33 12.75 -19.09
N GLN A 342 9.17 12.82 -20.42
CA GLN A 342 8.56 11.73 -21.20
C GLN A 342 9.41 10.46 -21.18
N ASP A 343 10.73 10.57 -21.19
CA ASP A 343 11.64 9.44 -21.08
C ASP A 343 11.55 8.78 -19.71
N VAL A 344 11.49 9.57 -18.62
CA VAL A 344 11.26 9.07 -17.25
C VAL A 344 9.99 8.24 -17.13
N ILE A 345 8.88 8.71 -17.72
CA ILE A 345 7.59 8.01 -17.70
C ILE A 345 7.68 6.64 -18.40
N LYS A 346 8.51 6.53 -19.44
CA LYS A 346 8.67 5.28 -20.21
C LYS A 346 9.68 4.30 -19.60
N GLN A 347 10.47 4.74 -18.61
CA GLN A 347 11.46 3.89 -17.96
C GLN A 347 10.79 2.73 -17.22
N LYS A 348 11.45 1.57 -17.29
CA LYS A 348 11.01 0.32 -16.64
C LYS A 348 11.88 -0.09 -15.45
N VAL A 349 13.06 0.53 -15.35
CA VAL A 349 13.90 0.53 -14.16
C VAL A 349 13.56 1.81 -13.40
N TRP A 350 13.14 1.66 -12.15
CA TRP A 350 12.57 2.74 -11.36
C TRP A 350 13.43 3.01 -10.13
N ASP A 351 13.87 4.26 -10.01
CA ASP A 351 14.65 4.79 -8.90
C ASP A 351 14.34 6.28 -8.70
N ASP A 352 15.02 6.91 -7.73
CA ASP A 352 14.82 8.32 -7.37
C ASP A 352 15.39 9.32 -8.39
N SER A 353 16.00 8.88 -9.50
CA SER A 353 16.60 9.79 -10.50
C SER A 353 15.55 10.71 -11.16
N TYR A 354 14.29 10.31 -11.18
CA TYR A 354 13.19 11.12 -11.71
C TYR A 354 13.01 12.45 -10.99
N ILE A 355 13.38 12.52 -9.70
CA ILE A 355 13.23 13.72 -8.86
C ILE A 355 14.03 14.90 -9.44
N ALA A 356 15.20 14.63 -10.03
CA ALA A 356 16.01 15.66 -10.66
C ALA A 356 15.29 16.28 -11.87
N VAL A 357 14.67 15.44 -12.71
CA VAL A 357 13.91 15.88 -13.89
C VAL A 357 12.64 16.64 -13.47
N GLU A 358 11.92 16.14 -12.48
CA GLU A 358 10.75 16.83 -11.90
C GLU A 358 11.11 18.21 -11.38
N LYS A 359 12.20 18.32 -10.59
CA LYS A 359 12.66 19.59 -10.03
C LYS A 359 13.14 20.58 -11.09
N GLN A 360 13.82 20.11 -12.13
CA GLN A 360 14.21 20.96 -13.27
C GLN A 360 12.98 21.52 -13.98
N LEU A 361 11.98 20.68 -14.22
CA LEU A 361 10.72 21.09 -14.83
C LEU A 361 9.96 22.09 -13.96
N GLU A 362 9.84 21.84 -12.66
CA GLU A 362 9.22 22.77 -11.70
C GLU A 362 9.92 24.13 -11.72
N THR A 363 11.25 24.14 -11.65
CA THR A 363 12.04 25.38 -11.63
C THR A 363 11.85 26.18 -12.93
N LEU A 364 11.85 25.51 -14.07
CA LEU A 364 11.63 26.14 -15.37
C LEU A 364 10.23 26.74 -15.46
N LEU A 365 9.19 25.96 -15.13
CA LEU A 365 7.82 26.46 -15.16
C LEU A 365 7.61 27.64 -14.20
N ASP A 366 8.23 27.61 -13.02
CA ASP A 366 8.11 28.69 -12.02
C ASP A 366 8.77 29.98 -12.55
N SER A 367 9.95 29.85 -13.19
CA SER A 367 10.63 30.99 -13.83
C SER A 367 9.83 31.64 -14.97
N LEU A 368 8.95 30.86 -15.61
CA LEU A 368 8.08 31.31 -16.69
C LEU A 368 6.71 31.81 -16.19
N GLY A 369 6.49 31.78 -14.87
CA GLY A 369 5.19 32.10 -14.27
C GLY A 369 4.08 31.13 -14.67
N LEU A 370 4.45 29.92 -15.10
CA LEU A 370 3.54 28.87 -15.57
C LEU A 370 3.15 27.89 -14.46
N VAL A 371 3.87 27.89 -13.33
CA VAL A 371 3.37 27.23 -12.13
C VAL A 371 2.17 28.03 -11.65
N TYR A 372 0.98 27.55 -11.99
CA TYR A 372 -0.17 27.83 -11.15
C TYR A 372 0.21 27.26 -9.78
N GLN A 373 0.34 28.12 -8.76
CA GLN A 373 0.39 27.63 -7.38
C GLN A 373 -0.72 26.61 -7.28
N ASN A 374 -0.40 25.41 -6.80
CA ASN A 374 -1.40 24.43 -6.44
C ASN A 374 -2.22 25.00 -5.25
N THR A 375 -3.07 25.99 -5.49
CA THR A 375 -4.34 26.13 -4.79
C THR A 375 -5.20 25.01 -5.34
N GLY A 376 -4.82 23.78 -4.98
CA GLY A 376 -5.52 22.59 -5.41
C GLY A 376 -6.97 22.73 -5.00
N VAL A 377 -7.88 22.53 -5.95
CA VAL A 377 -9.32 22.56 -5.72
C VAL A 377 -9.79 23.96 -5.27
N ASN A 378 -11.03 24.31 -5.54
CA ASN A 378 -11.69 25.42 -4.86
C ASN A 378 -11.93 25.07 -3.37
N ASN A 379 -10.86 24.75 -2.63
CA ASN A 379 -10.81 24.96 -1.21
C ASN A 379 -10.04 26.25 -1.03
N LYS A 380 -10.75 27.39 -0.93
CA LYS A 380 -10.23 28.43 -0.03
C LYS A 380 -9.83 27.66 1.24
N PRO A 381 -8.57 27.73 1.70
CA PRO A 381 -8.23 27.15 2.97
C PRO A 381 -9.26 27.70 3.93
N ASP A 382 -10.11 26.86 4.53
CA ASP A 382 -11.04 27.35 5.52
C ASP A 382 -10.15 28.05 6.54
N THR A 383 -10.32 29.37 6.66
CA THR A 383 -9.44 30.20 7.46
C THR A 383 -9.36 29.65 8.88
N LYS A 384 -10.43 28.98 9.34
CA LYS A 384 -10.47 28.22 10.59
C LYS A 384 -9.52 27.03 10.59
N ILE A 385 -9.50 26.19 9.55
CA ILE A 385 -8.58 25.04 9.42
C ILE A 385 -7.12 25.50 9.40
N THR A 386 -6.82 26.55 8.64
CA THR A 386 -5.44 27.05 8.50
C THR A 386 -4.93 27.63 9.82
N ILE A 387 -5.75 28.47 10.48
CA ILE A 387 -5.41 29.04 11.79
C ILE A 387 -5.28 27.94 12.84
N THR A 388 -6.23 27.02 12.93
CA THR A 388 -6.22 25.96 13.95
C THR A 388 -5.11 24.94 13.74
N LYS A 389 -4.74 24.64 12.49
CA LYS A 389 -3.57 23.80 12.15
C LYS A 389 -2.26 24.48 12.55
N VAL A 390 -2.07 25.75 12.16
CA VAL A 390 -0.88 26.54 12.54
C VAL A 390 -0.76 26.67 14.05
N LEU A 391 -1.86 26.96 14.76
CA LEU A 391 -1.88 27.01 16.23
C LEU A 391 -1.57 25.64 16.86
N SER A 392 -2.07 24.55 16.28
CA SER A 392 -1.78 23.20 16.76
C SER A 392 -0.30 22.83 16.58
N GLU A 393 0.28 23.16 15.41
CA GLU A 393 1.70 22.96 15.09
C GLU A 393 2.61 23.86 15.94
N LEU A 394 2.21 25.12 16.17
CA LEU A 394 2.93 26.01 17.09
C LEU A 394 2.91 25.48 18.51
N CYS A 395 1.75 25.07 19.02
CA CYS A 395 1.63 24.44 20.34
C CYS A 395 2.50 23.19 20.45
N ASN A 396 2.58 22.36 19.41
CA ASN A 396 3.44 21.17 19.39
C ASN A 396 4.93 21.55 19.43
N LYS A 397 5.33 22.63 18.73
CA LYS A 397 6.71 23.15 18.76
C LYS A 397 7.07 23.86 20.07
N THR A 398 6.12 24.53 20.74
CA THR A 398 6.38 25.29 21.97
C THR A 398 6.24 24.46 23.24
N CYS A 399 5.30 23.52 23.27
CA CYS A 399 5.01 22.71 24.46
C CYS A 399 5.59 21.29 24.37
N GLY A 400 6.12 20.90 23.21
CA GLY A 400 6.56 19.53 22.92
C GLY A 400 5.38 18.54 22.79
N ALA A 401 5.69 17.28 22.47
CA ALA A 401 4.81 16.20 22.87
C ALA A 401 4.85 16.14 24.40
N HIS A 402 3.70 16.21 25.08
CA HIS A 402 3.69 15.87 26.48
C HIS A 402 4.06 14.39 26.59
N ASP A 403 5.20 14.08 27.22
CA ASP A 403 5.47 12.72 27.68
C ASP A 403 4.45 12.42 28.79
N PHE A 404 3.33 11.81 28.39
CA PHE A 404 2.24 11.48 29.30
C PHE A 404 2.60 10.36 30.30
N TYR A 405 3.77 9.73 30.14
CA TYR A 405 4.32 8.70 31.03
C TYR A 405 5.41 9.20 31.99
N SER A 406 5.82 10.47 31.92
CA SER A 406 6.71 11.06 32.91
C SER A 406 5.95 12.10 33.72
N PHE A 407 5.28 11.67 34.80
CA PHE A 407 5.26 12.27 36.13
C PHE A 407 4.21 11.55 36.99
N PHE A 408 4.73 10.59 37.78
CA PHE A 408 4.11 9.83 38.88
C PHE A 408 2.97 8.84 38.56
#